data_AF-A0A0B7BRT4-F1
#
_entry.id   AF-A0A0B7BRT4-F1
#
_cell.length_a   1.000
_cell.length_b   1.000
_cell.length_c   1.000
_cell.angle_alpha   90.00
_cell.angle_beta   90.00
_cell.angle_gamma   90.00
#
_symmetry.space_group_name_H-M   'P 1'
#
loop_
_entity.id
_entity.type
_entity.pdbx_description
1 polymer ?
#
loop_
_entity_poly.entity_id
_entity_poly.type
_entity_poly.pdbx_seq_one_letter_code
_entity_poly.pdbx_strand_id
1 'polypeptide(L)' 'LTHGDHNKASTGDHLYHGFLQELKDKNIINNTVIIFFSDHGQRFGPTRYTYNGMIESRTPYVFLVFPPW' A
#
# COMPACT_ATOMS: atom_id res chain seq x y z
N LEU A 1 1.89 -10.34 -6.94
CA LEU A 1 2.10 -9.52 -8.15
C LEU A 1 3.51 -8.95 -8.22
N THR A 2 4.00 -8.35 -7.13
CA THR A 2 5.24 -7.56 -7.09
C THR A 2 6.53 -8.34 -6.75
N HIS A 3 6.45 -9.61 -6.35
CA HIS A 3 7.65 -10.41 -6.00
C HIS A 3 8.67 -10.56 -7.13
N GLY A 4 8.23 -10.58 -8.39
CA GLY A 4 9.11 -10.73 -9.56
C GLY A 4 9.39 -9.42 -10.32
N ASP A 5 8.52 -8.43 -10.19
CA ASP A 5 8.63 -7.14 -10.87
C ASP A 5 7.87 -6.06 -10.09
N HIS A 6 8.60 -5.06 -9.59
CA HIS A 6 8.03 -3.97 -8.81
C HIS A 6 7.11 -3.07 -9.65
N ASN A 7 7.30 -3.03 -10.98
CA ASN A 7 6.42 -2.27 -11.88
C ASN A 7 5.00 -2.82 -11.93
N LYS A 8 4.76 -4.04 -11.43
CA LYS A 8 3.41 -4.63 -11.31
C LYS A 8 2.65 -4.16 -10.08
N ALA A 9 3.21 -3.25 -9.26
CA ALA A 9 2.51 -2.71 -8.10
C ALA A 9 1.15 -2.12 -8.49
N SER A 10 1.12 -1.31 -9.56
CA SER A 10 -0.10 -0.62 -10.02
C SER A 10 -1.21 -1.54 -10.49
N THR A 11 -0.92 -2.82 -10.75
CA THR A 11 -1.94 -3.79 -11.17
C THR A 11 -2.99 -4.01 -10.07
N GLY A 12 -2.64 -3.79 -8.79
CA GLY A 12 -3.58 -3.89 -7.67
C GLY A 12 -4.43 -2.64 -7.44
N ASP A 13 -4.04 -1.48 -8.00
CA ASP A 13 -4.62 -0.18 -7.62
C ASP A 13 -6.12 -0.11 -7.86
N HIS A 14 -6.59 -0.66 -8.98
CA HIS A 14 -8.02 -0.68 -9.31
C HIS A 14 -8.86 -1.47 -8.28
N LEU A 15 -8.30 -2.53 -7.69
CA LEU A 15 -8.97 -3.32 -6.67
C LEU A 15 -9.09 -2.53 -5.36
N TYR A 16 -8.01 -1.87 -4.94
CA TYR A 16 -8.03 -1.02 -3.75
C TYR A 16 -8.97 0.18 -3.93
N HIS A 17 -8.93 0.83 -5.09
CA HIS A 17 -9.83 1.93 -5.42
C HIS A 17 -11.30 1.48 -5.36
N GLY A 18 -11.64 0.36 -6.01
CA GLY A 18 -13.00 -0.18 -5.98
C GLY A 18 -13.48 -0.48 -4.56
N PHE A 19 -12.65 -1.16 -3.77
CA PHE A 19 -12.97 -1.47 -2.36
C PHE A 19 -13.19 -0.22 -1.52
N LEU A 20 -12.27 0.75 -1.57
CA LEU A 20 -12.38 1.99 -0.79
C LEU A 20 -13.55 2.86 -1.25
N GLN A 21 -13.83 2.89 -2.55
CA GLN A 21 -15.00 3.59 -3.11
C GLN A 21 -16.30 2.95 -2.63
N GLU A 22 -16.39 1.61 -2.60
CA GLU A 22 -17.56 0.92 -2.06
C GLU A 22 -17.79 1.23 -0.58
N LEU A 23 -16.72 1.25 0.25
CA LEU A 23 -16.83 1.63 1.66
C LEU A 23 -17.32 3.07 1.82
N LYS A 24 -16.84 3.97 0.95
CA LYS A 24 -17.26 5.37 0.93
C LYS A 24 -18.73 5.51 0.54
N ASP A 25 -19.16 4.87 -0.54
CA ASP A 25 -20.53 4.93 -1.04
C ASP A 25 -21.55 4.37 -0.04
N LYS A 26 -21.12 3.41 0.79
CA LYS A 26 -21.91 2.85 1.89
C LYS A 26 -21.82 3.65 3.20
N ASN A 27 -21.15 4.80 3.21
CA ASN A 27 -20.89 5.63 4.40
C ASN A 27 -20.14 4.91 5.55
N ILE A 28 -19.46 3.79 5.28
CA ILE A 28 -18.73 3.01 6.29
C ILE A 28 -17.51 3.78 6.80
N ILE A 29 -16.86 4.54 5.92
CA ILE A 29 -15.65 5.30 6.26
C ILE A 29 -15.88 6.38 7.34
N ASN A 30 -17.14 6.81 7.54
CA ASN A 30 -17.45 7.92 8.46
C ASN A 30 -17.28 7.55 9.93
N ASN A 31 -17.19 6.27 10.27
CA ASN A 31 -16.94 5.78 11.63
C ASN A 31 -15.90 4.65 11.65
N THR A 32 -14.97 4.65 10.68
CA THR A 32 -13.95 3.60 10.53
C THR A 32 -12.56 4.22 10.51
N VAL A 33 -11.65 3.69 11.32
CA VAL A 33 -10.21 3.94 11.17
C VAL A 33 -9.67 3.01 10.09
N ILE A 34 -9.06 3.58 9.04
CA ILE A 34 -8.40 2.79 8.00
C ILE A 34 -6.89 2.81 8.25
N ILE A 35 -6.32 1.62 8.40
CA ILE A 35 -4.87 1.40 8.43
C ILE A 35 -4.50 0.73 7.12
N PHE A 36 -3.84 1.46 6.22
CA PHE A 36 -3.37 0.93 4.94
C PHE A 36 -1.85 0.81 4.98
N PHE A 37 -1.32 -0.41 4.91
CA PHE A 37 0.10 -0.64 5.14
C PHE A 37 0.67 -1.76 4.25
N SER A 38 1.98 -1.71 4.06
CA SER A 38 2.76 -2.82 3.50
C SER A 38 3.37 -3.67 4.62
N ASP A 39 3.52 -4.97 4.40
CA ASP A 39 4.23 -5.87 5.31
C ASP A 39 5.75 -5.72 5.20
N HIS A 40 6.26 -5.36 4.02
CA HIS A 40 7.68 -5.16 3.78
C HIS A 40 7.97 -4.27 2.55
N GLY A 41 9.24 -3.83 2.42
CA GLY A 41 9.76 -3.20 1.21
C GLY A 41 10.24 -4.21 0.15
N GLN A 42 10.88 -3.74 -0.94
CA GLN A 42 11.31 -4.64 -2.01
C GLN A 42 12.33 -5.69 -1.54
N ARG A 43 12.04 -6.99 -1.79
CA ARG A 43 12.88 -8.13 -1.35
C ARG A 43 13.79 -8.73 -2.42
N PHE A 44 13.55 -8.41 -3.70
CA PHE A 44 14.29 -8.98 -4.83
C PHE A 44 14.71 -7.90 -5.85
N GLY A 45 15.69 -8.23 -6.70
CA GLY A 45 16.10 -7.38 -7.82
C GLY A 45 17.26 -6.41 -7.54
N PRO A 46 17.85 -5.84 -8.61
CA PRO A 46 19.11 -5.09 -8.55
C PRO A 46 19.01 -3.79 -7.73
N THR A 47 17.83 -3.19 -7.64
CA THR A 47 17.60 -1.96 -6.86
C THR A 47 18.04 -2.12 -5.40
N ARG A 48 17.97 -3.32 -4.81
CA ARG A 48 18.35 -3.58 -3.42
C ARG A 48 19.84 -3.39 -3.13
N TYR A 49 20.69 -3.46 -4.14
CA TYR A 49 22.12 -3.24 -3.99
C TYR A 49 22.50 -1.76 -4.01
N THR A 50 21.55 -0.87 -4.28
CA THR A 50 21.73 0.57 -4.13
C THR A 50 21.51 0.99 -2.67
N TYR A 51 22.13 2.09 -2.25
CA TYR A 51 21.90 2.67 -0.93
C TYR A 51 20.40 2.91 -0.66
N ASN A 52 19.69 3.52 -1.63
CA ASN A 52 18.26 3.78 -1.51
C ASN A 52 17.46 2.47 -1.41
N GLY A 53 17.77 1.45 -2.22
CA GLY A 53 17.08 0.16 -2.12
C GLY A 53 17.32 -0.58 -0.81
N MET A 54 18.48 -0.39 -0.17
CA MET A 54 18.72 -0.89 1.18
C MET A 54 17.80 -0.21 2.21
N ILE A 55 17.59 1.10 2.10
CA ILE A 55 16.66 1.84 2.97
C ILE A 55 15.22 1.40 2.69
N GLU A 56 14.78 1.46 1.43
CA GLU A 56 13.42 1.10 0.99
C GLU A 56 13.05 -0.35 1.33
N SER A 57 14.01 -1.29 1.35
CA SER A 57 13.73 -2.68 1.73
C SER A 57 13.32 -2.87 3.20
N ARG A 58 13.60 -1.86 4.06
CA ARG A 58 13.35 -1.90 5.51
C ARG A 58 12.12 -1.12 5.93
N THR A 59 11.53 -0.34 5.03
CA THR A 59 10.42 0.57 5.34
C THR A 59 9.12 0.04 4.76
N PRO A 60 8.25 -0.57 5.58
CA PRO A 60 6.84 -0.65 5.23
C PRO A 60 6.26 0.77 5.21
N TYR A 61 5.45 1.09 4.21
CA TYR A 61 4.64 2.30 4.23
C TYR A 61 3.39 2.06 5.07
N VAL A 62 2.92 3.09 5.78
CA VAL A 62 1.70 3.06 6.58
C VAL A 62 0.95 4.38 6.39
N PHE A 63 -0.33 4.29 6.08
CA PHE A 63 -1.27 5.40 6.10
C PHE A 63 -2.33 5.14 7.16
N LEU A 64 -2.58 6.16 7.97
CA LEU A 64 -3.64 6.19 8.95
C LEU A 64 -4.67 7.22 8.51
N VAL A 65 -5.89 6.76 8.27
CA VAL A 65 -7.04 7.63 7.96
C VAL A 65 -8.01 7.51 9.09
N PHE A 66 -8.24 8.63 9.77
CA PHE A 66 -9.20 8.73 10.87
C PHE A 66 -10.56 9.19 10.32
N PRO A 67 -11.66 8.70 10.89
CA PRO A 67 -12.99 9.16 10.51
C PRO A 67 -13.19 10.62 10.93
N PRO A 68 -14.10 11.34 10.27
CA PRO A 68 -14.49 12.69 10.64
C PRO A 68 -15.47 12.73 11.82
N TRP A 69 -15.41 11.75 12.74
CA TRP A 69 -16.24 11.54 13.95
C TRP A 69 -17.75 11.32 13.76
#